data_AF-A0A3D3KKL2-F1
#
_entry.id   AF-A0A3D3KKL2-F1
#
_cell.length_a   1.000
_cell.length_b   1.000
_cell.length_c   1.000
_cell.angle_alpha   90.00
_cell.angle_beta   90.00
_cell.angle_gamma   90.00
#
_symmetry.space_group_name_H-M   'P 1'
#
loop_
_entity.id
_entity.type
_entity.pdbx_description
1 polymer ?
#
loop_
_entity_poly.entity_id
_entity_poly.type
_entity_poly.pdbx_seq_one_letter_code
_entity_poly.pdbx_strand_id
1 'polypeptide(L)'
;MWVLKLQPDGAVAWQKSYGGSDAESGHSIWQTADGGYIVVGDTYSFGAGGLDIWVLKLRSDGTVEWQKTYGGESNDVAHSIRQTNDEGYIVAGETKSFGVGDVDLWVLKLRAEGMVEWQKTCGGKSKDVARSIRQTSDGGYIVVGETESFGAGDVDLWVLKLRADGTVEWQKTYGGGSFDFGYSIQQTGDGGYIAAGYTGSFYAEIPDIWVLKLGSDGSINPACDFIYDVNTSEVDSNATILDSSASVLDSGASPQDAATVIHNTGISANVLCQ
;
A
#
# COMPACT_ATOMS: atom_id res chain seq x y z
N MET A 1 -1.85 -6.43 -16.38
CA MET A 1 -0.89 -5.58 -15.62
C MET A 1 0.13 -4.91 -16.56
N TRP A 2 0.34 -3.59 -16.45
CA TRP A 2 1.35 -2.84 -17.22
C TRP A 2 2.46 -2.34 -16.30
N VAL A 3 3.72 -2.56 -16.68
CA VAL A 3 4.91 -2.11 -15.94
C VAL A 3 5.76 -1.23 -16.84
N LEU A 4 6.16 -0.09 -16.30
CA LEU A 4 6.95 0.93 -16.97
C LEU A 4 8.18 1.25 -16.13
N LYS A 5 9.36 1.23 -16.76
CA LYS A 5 10.58 1.77 -16.18
C LYS A 5 10.94 3.07 -16.89
N LEU A 6 11.18 4.11 -16.09
CA LEU A 6 11.65 5.41 -16.55
C LEU A 6 13.16 5.56 -16.34
N GLN A 7 13.77 6.38 -17.18
CA GLN A 7 15.09 6.96 -16.98
C GLN A 7 15.00 8.17 -16.04
N PRO A 8 16.11 8.66 -15.47
CA PRO A 8 16.10 9.83 -14.57
C PRO A 8 15.53 11.10 -15.20
N ASP A 9 15.57 11.22 -16.53
CA ASP A 9 15.00 12.34 -17.30
C ASP A 9 13.50 12.15 -17.64
N GLY A 10 12.88 11.05 -17.18
CA GLY A 10 11.48 10.71 -17.46
C GLY A 10 11.26 9.98 -18.78
N ALA A 11 12.30 9.72 -19.59
CA ALA A 11 12.16 8.93 -20.80
C ALA A 11 11.86 7.46 -20.47
N VAL A 12 11.06 6.79 -21.32
CA VAL A 12 10.77 5.35 -21.15
C VAL A 12 12.04 4.55 -21.42
N ALA A 13 12.53 3.84 -20.40
CA ALA A 13 13.64 2.88 -20.56
C ALA A 13 13.11 1.57 -21.17
N TRP A 14 12.01 1.06 -20.63
CA TRP A 14 11.23 -0.04 -21.21
C TRP A 14 9.82 -0.03 -20.63
N GLN A 15 8.88 -0.63 -21.34
CA GLN A 15 7.53 -0.88 -20.86
C GLN A 15 7.03 -2.23 -21.38
N LYS A 16 6.27 -2.94 -20.56
CA LYS A 16 5.73 -4.27 -20.88
C LYS A 16 4.37 -4.47 -20.23
N SER A 17 3.52 -5.22 -20.92
CA SER A 17 2.26 -5.70 -20.36
C SER A 17 2.36 -7.20 -20.11
N TYR A 18 1.85 -7.63 -18.97
CA TYR A 18 1.77 -9.02 -18.56
C TYR A 18 0.32 -9.33 -18.21
N GLY A 19 -0.21 -10.41 -18.74
CA GLY A 19 -1.60 -10.83 -18.55
C GLY A 19 -1.96 -12.05 -19.40
N GLY A 20 -3.20 -12.49 -19.26
CA GLY A 20 -3.82 -13.56 -20.04
C GLY A 20 -5.02 -13.06 -20.84
N SER A 21 -6.09 -13.85 -20.88
CA SER A 21 -7.33 -13.53 -21.61
C SER A 21 -8.23 -12.53 -20.91
N ASP A 22 -8.07 -12.39 -19.60
CA ASP A 22 -8.95 -11.64 -18.70
C ASP A 22 -8.20 -10.49 -18.03
N ALA A 23 -8.81 -9.86 -17.03
CA ALA A 23 -8.24 -8.66 -16.40
C ALA A 23 -7.15 -9.00 -15.38
N GLU A 24 -6.07 -8.22 -15.38
CA GLU A 24 -5.06 -8.22 -14.31
C GLU A 24 -4.69 -6.81 -13.84
N SER A 25 -4.64 -6.66 -12.52
CA SER A 25 -4.26 -5.43 -11.84
C SER A 25 -2.85 -5.55 -11.25
N GLY A 26 -2.10 -4.45 -11.17
CA GLY A 26 -0.82 -4.41 -10.46
C GLY A 26 -0.91 -3.49 -9.25
N HIS A 27 -0.41 -3.95 -8.09
CA HIS A 27 -0.62 -3.27 -6.81
C HIS A 27 0.67 -2.79 -6.15
N SER A 28 1.73 -3.60 -6.19
CA SER A 28 3.03 -3.23 -5.62
C SER A 28 4.17 -3.78 -6.47
N ILE A 29 5.23 -2.98 -6.56
CA ILE A 29 6.49 -3.35 -7.22
C ILE A 29 7.66 -2.99 -6.30
N TRP A 30 8.71 -3.80 -6.33
CA TRP A 30 9.94 -3.57 -5.58
C TRP A 30 11.15 -3.98 -6.41
N GLN A 31 12.19 -3.15 -6.44
CA GLN A 31 13.46 -3.51 -7.08
C GLN A 31 14.22 -4.47 -6.17
N THR A 32 14.64 -5.61 -6.72
CA THR A 32 15.36 -6.66 -5.98
C THR A 32 16.87 -6.42 -6.01
N ALA A 33 17.58 -7.00 -5.05
CA ALA A 33 19.03 -6.83 -4.88
C ALA A 33 19.87 -7.28 -6.08
N ASP A 34 19.35 -8.21 -6.88
CA ASP A 34 19.94 -8.67 -8.15
C ASP A 34 19.72 -7.69 -9.32
N GLY A 35 19.11 -6.52 -9.08
CA GLY A 35 18.78 -5.52 -10.08
C GLY A 35 17.49 -5.81 -10.87
N GLY A 36 16.81 -6.92 -10.60
CA GLY A 36 15.49 -7.24 -11.10
C GLY A 36 14.37 -6.53 -10.35
N TYR A 37 13.14 -7.02 -10.53
CA TYR A 37 11.95 -6.47 -9.86
C TYR A 37 11.02 -7.60 -9.43
N ILE A 38 10.40 -7.47 -8.26
CA ILE A 38 9.29 -8.31 -7.85
C ILE A 38 8.01 -7.47 -7.90
N VAL A 39 6.97 -8.01 -8.55
CA VAL A 39 5.69 -7.36 -8.75
C VAL A 39 4.60 -8.25 -8.18
N VAL A 40 3.62 -7.65 -7.50
CA VAL A 40 2.40 -8.33 -7.10
C VAL A 40 1.19 -7.58 -7.61
N GLY A 41 0.19 -8.34 -7.97
CA GLY A 41 -1.10 -7.90 -8.44
C GLY A 41 -2.13 -9.01 -8.27
N ASP A 42 -3.23 -8.90 -8.98
CA ASP A 42 -4.24 -9.95 -9.03
C ASP A 42 -4.56 -10.30 -10.48
N THR A 43 -5.06 -11.51 -10.70
CA THR A 43 -5.41 -12.02 -12.03
C THR A 43 -6.73 -12.76 -12.02
N TYR A 44 -7.54 -12.55 -13.07
CA TYR A 44 -8.66 -13.43 -13.42
C TYR A 44 -8.27 -14.50 -14.46
N SER A 45 -7.07 -14.39 -15.03
CA SER A 45 -6.62 -15.26 -16.14
C SER A 45 -5.96 -16.55 -15.67
N PHE A 46 -5.48 -16.61 -14.42
CA PHE A 46 -4.66 -17.71 -13.92
C PHE A 46 -5.08 -18.06 -12.49
N GLY A 47 -4.84 -19.30 -12.08
CA GLY A 47 -5.10 -19.76 -10.71
C GLY A 47 -6.40 -20.56 -10.58
N ALA A 48 -7.04 -20.50 -9.41
CA ALA A 48 -8.21 -21.29 -9.06
C ALA A 48 -9.41 -20.37 -8.81
N GLY A 49 -10.54 -20.63 -9.47
CA GLY A 49 -11.78 -19.95 -9.14
C GLY A 49 -11.78 -18.45 -9.44
N GLY A 50 -11.78 -17.62 -8.40
CA GLY A 50 -11.95 -16.18 -8.46
C GLY A 50 -10.68 -15.41 -8.84
N LEU A 51 -10.55 -14.20 -8.30
CA LEU A 51 -9.28 -13.45 -8.34
C LEU A 51 -8.22 -14.20 -7.53
N ASP A 52 -7.03 -14.39 -8.09
CA ASP A 52 -5.88 -14.87 -7.35
C ASP A 52 -4.78 -13.82 -7.28
N ILE A 53 -3.98 -13.87 -6.20
CA ILE A 53 -2.73 -13.11 -6.12
C ILE A 53 -1.79 -13.61 -7.21
N TRP A 54 -1.25 -12.70 -8.02
CA TRP A 54 -0.27 -13.00 -9.05
C TRP A 54 1.05 -12.28 -8.77
N VAL A 55 2.12 -13.07 -8.57
CA VAL A 55 3.48 -12.55 -8.34
C VAL A 55 4.34 -12.83 -9.56
N LEU A 56 5.04 -11.80 -10.04
CA LEU A 56 6.03 -11.88 -11.10
C LEU A 56 7.40 -11.46 -10.57
N LYS A 57 8.39 -12.33 -10.72
CA LYS A 57 9.79 -11.93 -10.65
C LYS A 57 10.27 -11.61 -12.05
N LEU A 58 10.77 -10.40 -12.22
CA LEU A 58 11.29 -9.86 -13.46
C LEU A 58 12.81 -9.71 -13.36
N ARG A 59 13.47 -9.87 -14.51
CA ARG A 59 14.86 -9.44 -14.71
C ARG A 59 14.92 -7.91 -14.90
N SER A 60 16.13 -7.36 -14.91
CA SER A 60 16.37 -5.90 -15.03
C SER A 60 15.81 -5.27 -16.31
N ASP A 61 15.62 -6.08 -17.36
CA ASP A 61 15.05 -5.71 -18.67
C ASP A 61 13.52 -5.94 -18.77
N GLY A 62 12.89 -6.36 -17.67
CA GLY A 62 11.47 -6.68 -17.60
C GLY A 62 11.10 -8.04 -18.18
N THR A 63 12.05 -8.91 -18.56
CA THR A 63 11.71 -10.29 -18.91
C THR A 63 11.26 -11.06 -17.66
N VAL A 64 10.25 -11.92 -17.80
CA VAL A 64 9.75 -12.74 -16.67
C VAL A 64 10.78 -13.82 -16.37
N GLU A 65 11.28 -13.84 -15.14
CA GLU A 65 12.14 -14.89 -14.62
C GLU A 65 11.31 -16.04 -14.07
N TRP A 66 10.30 -15.73 -13.26
CA TRP A 66 9.25 -16.65 -12.87
C TRP A 66 7.97 -15.89 -12.56
N GLN A 67 6.84 -16.61 -12.62
CA GLN A 67 5.54 -16.10 -12.19
C GLN A 67 4.76 -17.21 -11.50
N LYS A 68 3.95 -16.85 -10.49
CA LYS A 68 3.13 -17.79 -9.72
C LYS A 68 1.85 -17.12 -9.24
N THR A 69 0.79 -17.92 -9.12
CA THR A 69 -0.46 -17.53 -8.49
C THR A 69 -0.58 -18.12 -7.09
N TYR A 70 -1.29 -17.41 -6.21
CA TYR A 70 -1.60 -17.86 -4.86
C TYR A 70 -3.03 -17.46 -4.49
N GLY A 71 -3.81 -18.44 -4.08
CA GLY A 71 -5.20 -18.27 -3.68
C GLY A 71 -5.94 -19.60 -3.67
N GLY A 72 -7.25 -19.55 -3.52
CA GLY A 72 -8.17 -20.68 -3.48
C GLY A 72 -9.39 -20.44 -4.36
N GLU A 73 -10.53 -21.08 -4.08
CA GLU A 73 -11.69 -21.01 -4.99
C GLU A 73 -12.38 -19.64 -5.05
N SER A 74 -12.07 -18.73 -4.13
CA SER A 74 -12.68 -17.39 -3.99
C SER A 74 -11.64 -16.28 -4.25
N ASN A 75 -12.04 -15.03 -4.09
CA ASN A 75 -11.15 -13.91 -4.38
C ASN A 75 -10.04 -13.74 -3.33
N ASP A 76 -8.82 -13.59 -3.81
CA ASP A 76 -7.59 -13.37 -3.06
C ASP A 76 -6.83 -12.21 -3.70
N VAL A 77 -6.46 -11.21 -2.88
CA VAL A 77 -5.93 -9.94 -3.37
C VAL A 77 -4.68 -9.56 -2.60
N ALA A 78 -3.66 -9.07 -3.29
CA ALA A 78 -2.43 -8.59 -2.67
C ALA A 78 -2.30 -7.06 -2.75
N HIS A 79 -1.77 -6.45 -1.69
CA HIS A 79 -1.54 -5.00 -1.67
C HIS A 79 -0.06 -4.64 -1.54
N SER A 80 0.75 -5.53 -0.98
CA SER A 80 2.16 -5.24 -0.70
C SER A 80 3.05 -6.43 -0.96
N ILE A 81 4.22 -6.18 -1.55
CA ILE A 81 5.30 -7.16 -1.68
C ILE A 81 6.66 -6.51 -1.44
N ARG A 82 7.53 -7.19 -0.68
CA ARG A 82 8.91 -6.74 -0.43
C ARG A 82 9.87 -7.92 -0.49
N GLN A 83 11.09 -7.66 -0.97
CA GLN A 83 12.18 -8.63 -0.80
C GLN A 83 12.61 -8.65 0.68
N THR A 84 12.89 -9.84 1.20
CA THR A 84 13.39 -10.06 2.56
C THR A 84 14.90 -10.29 2.55
N ASN A 85 15.55 -10.15 3.71
CA ASN A 85 17.00 -10.25 3.88
C ASN A 85 17.58 -11.63 3.50
N ASP A 86 16.75 -12.67 3.50
CA ASP A 86 17.08 -14.03 3.06
C ASP A 86 16.84 -14.24 1.55
N GLU A 87 16.75 -13.17 0.78
CA GLU A 87 16.47 -13.12 -0.66
C GLU A 87 15.09 -13.65 -1.08
N GLY A 88 14.27 -14.05 -0.11
CA GLY A 88 12.86 -14.37 -0.30
C GLY A 88 11.99 -13.12 -0.46
N TYR A 89 10.68 -13.31 -0.32
CA TYR A 89 9.70 -12.23 -0.44
C TYR A 89 8.62 -12.35 0.62
N ILE A 90 8.15 -11.23 1.13
CA ILE A 90 6.98 -11.15 1.99
C ILE A 90 5.86 -10.43 1.26
N VAL A 91 4.68 -11.04 1.25
CA VAL A 91 3.45 -10.55 0.59
C VAL A 91 2.38 -10.33 1.65
N ALA A 92 1.61 -9.27 1.53
CA ALA A 92 0.45 -9.03 2.37
C ALA A 92 -0.75 -8.52 1.56
N GLY A 93 -1.94 -8.95 1.97
CA GLY A 93 -3.20 -8.62 1.34
C GLY A 93 -4.39 -9.19 2.11
N GLU A 94 -5.39 -9.65 1.37
CA GLU A 94 -6.64 -10.21 1.89
C GLU A 94 -7.05 -11.49 1.15
N THR A 95 -7.83 -12.33 1.80
CA THR A 95 -8.33 -13.60 1.25
C THR A 95 -9.80 -13.79 1.57
N LYS A 96 -10.56 -14.34 0.61
CA LYS A 96 -11.91 -14.91 0.84
C LYS A 96 -11.90 -16.44 0.80
N SER A 97 -10.74 -17.03 0.52
CA SER A 97 -10.60 -18.46 0.25
C SER A 97 -10.28 -19.28 1.50
N PHE A 98 -9.73 -18.66 2.55
CA PHE A 98 -9.33 -19.33 3.79
C PHE A 98 -9.36 -18.38 4.98
N GLY A 99 -9.60 -18.90 6.18
CA GLY A 99 -9.72 -18.08 7.39
C GLY A 99 -10.98 -18.40 8.20
N VAL A 100 -11.43 -17.45 9.01
CA VAL A 100 -12.55 -17.61 9.95
C VAL A 100 -13.72 -16.67 9.62
N GLY A 101 -13.51 -15.66 8.77
CA GLY A 101 -14.48 -14.63 8.41
C GLY A 101 -14.82 -14.55 6.92
N ASP A 102 -15.44 -13.44 6.51
CA ASP A 102 -15.75 -13.15 5.10
C ASP A 102 -14.48 -12.79 4.31
N VAL A 103 -13.63 -11.95 4.88
CA VAL A 103 -12.34 -11.56 4.32
C VAL A 103 -11.32 -11.52 5.44
N ASP A 104 -10.27 -12.31 5.36
CA ASP A 104 -9.21 -12.33 6.36
C ASP A 104 -7.92 -11.68 5.80
N LEU A 105 -7.15 -11.02 6.68
CA LEU A 105 -5.83 -10.53 6.34
C LEU A 105 -4.93 -11.73 6.05
N TRP A 106 -4.22 -11.71 4.92
CA TRP A 106 -3.33 -12.80 4.52
C TRP A 106 -1.89 -12.35 4.31
N VAL A 107 -0.96 -13.10 4.89
CA VAL A 107 0.48 -12.92 4.72
C VAL A 107 1.11 -14.18 4.16
N LEU A 108 1.91 -14.04 3.10
CA LEU A 108 2.74 -15.11 2.56
C LEU A 108 4.22 -14.76 2.69
N LYS A 109 5.00 -15.68 3.24
CA LYS A 109 6.46 -15.69 3.07
C LYS A 109 6.81 -16.65 1.96
N LEU A 110 7.54 -16.14 0.97
CA LEU A 110 8.01 -16.86 -0.19
C LEU A 110 9.53 -17.03 -0.11
N ARG A 111 10.01 -18.14 -0.66
CA ARG A 111 11.42 -18.36 -1.03
C ARG A 111 11.76 -17.57 -2.29
N ALA A 112 13.05 -17.48 -2.63
CA ALA A 112 13.54 -16.75 -3.80
C ALA A 112 12.93 -17.23 -5.14
N GLU A 113 12.55 -18.50 -5.21
CA GLU A 113 11.91 -19.14 -6.36
C GLU A 113 10.38 -19.01 -6.36
N GLY A 114 9.81 -18.27 -5.39
CA GLY A 114 8.37 -18.11 -5.21
C GLY A 114 7.67 -19.32 -4.58
N MET A 115 8.40 -20.25 -3.95
CA MET A 115 7.73 -21.30 -3.18
C MET A 115 7.26 -20.75 -1.83
N VAL A 116 6.02 -21.08 -1.42
CA VAL A 116 5.52 -20.69 -0.09
C VAL A 116 6.36 -21.39 0.99
N GLU A 117 6.99 -20.58 1.84
CA GLU A 117 7.69 -21.05 3.03
C GLU A 117 6.73 -21.17 4.21
N TRP A 118 5.92 -20.14 4.43
CA TRP A 118 4.79 -20.16 5.33
C TRP A 118 3.73 -19.17 4.86
N GLN A 119 2.51 -19.37 5.34
CA GLN A 119 1.40 -18.44 5.16
C GLN A 119 0.57 -18.36 6.45
N LYS A 120 -0.03 -17.19 6.69
CA LYS A 120 -0.83 -16.91 7.89
C LYS A 120 -2.04 -16.06 7.52
N THR A 121 -3.20 -16.45 8.01
CA THR A 121 -4.36 -15.55 8.08
C THR A 121 -4.52 -14.98 9.47
N CYS A 122 -4.98 -13.73 9.54
CA CYS A 122 -5.34 -13.05 10.77
C CYS A 122 -6.64 -12.29 10.52
N GLY A 123 -7.58 -12.37 11.45
CA GLY A 123 -8.87 -11.70 11.30
C GLY A 123 -9.90 -12.27 12.25
N GLY A 124 -11.12 -11.79 12.11
CA GLY A 124 -12.28 -12.18 12.90
C GLY A 124 -13.43 -12.66 12.04
N LYS A 125 -14.64 -12.19 12.34
CA LYS A 125 -15.85 -12.59 11.60
C LYS A 125 -16.14 -11.70 10.40
N SER A 126 -15.63 -10.47 10.44
CA SER A 126 -15.89 -9.42 9.46
C SER A 126 -14.69 -9.31 8.52
N LYS A 127 -14.58 -8.20 7.79
CA LYS A 127 -13.49 -7.96 6.85
C LYS A 127 -12.22 -7.47 7.55
N ASP A 128 -11.08 -8.04 7.17
CA ASP A 128 -9.76 -7.74 7.67
C ASP A 128 -8.74 -7.68 6.51
N VAL A 129 -7.95 -6.61 6.41
CA VAL A 129 -7.11 -6.34 5.24
C VAL A 129 -5.71 -5.92 5.65
N ALA A 130 -4.66 -6.45 5.00
CA ALA A 130 -3.32 -5.87 5.07
C ALA A 130 -3.03 -4.98 3.87
N ARG A 131 -2.65 -3.71 4.10
CA ARG A 131 -2.25 -2.77 3.06
C ARG A 131 -0.74 -2.69 2.85
N SER A 132 0.04 -2.83 3.92
CA SER A 132 1.50 -2.74 3.86
C SER A 132 2.17 -3.75 4.78
N ILE A 133 3.31 -4.27 4.33
CA ILE A 133 4.18 -5.12 5.14
C ILE A 133 5.66 -4.72 4.96
N ARG A 134 6.44 -4.81 6.05
CA ARG A 134 7.89 -4.61 6.06
C ARG A 134 8.55 -5.64 6.96
N GLN A 135 9.73 -6.12 6.56
CA GLN A 135 10.60 -6.86 7.48
C GLN A 135 11.20 -5.89 8.49
N THR A 136 11.22 -6.28 9.77
CA THR A 136 11.80 -5.49 10.87
C THR A 136 13.23 -5.92 11.17
N SER A 137 13.99 -5.05 11.83
CA SER A 137 15.41 -5.25 12.15
C SER A 137 15.72 -6.48 13.02
N ASP A 138 14.71 -6.95 13.77
CA ASP A 138 14.76 -8.18 14.58
C ASP A 138 14.46 -9.45 13.76
N GLY A 139 14.27 -9.33 12.45
CA GLY A 139 13.95 -10.43 11.54
C GLY A 139 12.45 -10.78 11.48
N GLY A 140 11.62 -10.12 12.28
CA GLY A 140 10.16 -10.20 12.22
C GLY A 140 9.57 -9.37 11.08
N TYR A 141 8.27 -9.10 11.18
CA TYR A 141 7.55 -8.29 10.19
C TYR A 141 6.55 -7.36 10.86
N ILE A 142 6.38 -6.16 10.34
CA ILE A 142 5.33 -5.24 10.75
C ILE A 142 4.32 -5.08 9.61
N VAL A 143 3.04 -5.19 9.95
CA VAL A 143 1.90 -5.12 9.01
C VAL A 143 1.00 -3.99 9.44
N VAL A 144 0.47 -3.23 8.48
CA VAL A 144 -0.64 -2.29 8.71
C VAL A 144 -1.75 -2.51 7.70
N GLY A 145 -2.97 -2.29 8.13
CA GLY A 145 -4.15 -2.21 7.28
C GLY A 145 -5.35 -1.80 8.11
N GLU A 146 -6.44 -2.53 7.95
CA GLU A 146 -7.72 -2.23 8.57
C GLU A 146 -8.45 -3.50 9.04
N THR A 147 -9.33 -3.34 10.03
CA THR A 147 -10.17 -4.40 10.58
C THR A 147 -11.59 -3.89 10.85
N GLU A 148 -12.59 -4.66 10.43
CA GLU A 148 -14.00 -4.53 10.84
C GLU A 148 -14.36 -5.54 11.96
N SER A 149 -13.37 -6.30 12.41
CA SER A 149 -13.53 -7.39 13.38
C SER A 149 -13.15 -6.99 14.80
N PHE A 150 -12.29 -5.98 14.97
CA PHE A 150 -11.75 -5.55 16.25
C PHE A 150 -11.75 -4.02 16.34
N GLY A 151 -11.69 -3.50 17.57
CA GLY A 151 -11.57 -2.06 17.82
C GLY A 151 -12.88 -1.40 18.27
N ALA A 152 -12.93 -0.07 18.17
CA ALA A 152 -14.00 0.75 18.75
C ALA A 152 -14.95 1.33 17.68
N GLY A 153 -14.54 1.32 16.42
CA GLY A 153 -15.27 1.90 15.30
C GLY A 153 -15.84 0.85 14.36
N ASP A 154 -16.32 1.33 13.21
CA ASP A 154 -16.82 0.47 12.13
C ASP A 154 -15.66 -0.18 11.37
N VAL A 155 -14.55 0.57 11.20
CA VAL A 155 -13.27 0.09 10.68
C VAL A 155 -12.18 0.74 11.50
N ASP A 156 -11.27 -0.05 12.06
CA ASP A 156 -10.13 0.46 12.82
C ASP A 156 -8.80 0.22 12.07
N LEU A 157 -7.85 1.14 12.20
CA LEU A 157 -6.49 0.94 11.71
C LEU A 157 -5.87 -0.18 12.53
N TRP A 158 -5.41 -1.23 11.87
CA TRP A 158 -4.89 -2.42 12.52
C TRP A 158 -3.41 -2.62 12.23
N VAL A 159 -2.61 -2.77 13.29
CA VAL A 159 -1.17 -3.07 13.18
C VAL A 159 -0.88 -4.40 13.84
N LEU A 160 -0.16 -5.27 13.12
CA LEU A 160 0.35 -6.53 13.63
C LEU A 160 1.87 -6.53 13.57
N LYS A 161 2.51 -6.88 14.68
CA LYS A 161 3.92 -7.30 14.70
C LYS A 161 3.96 -8.81 14.70
N LEU A 162 4.67 -9.35 13.73
CA LEU A 162 4.91 -10.78 13.55
C LEU A 162 6.35 -11.13 13.91
N ARG A 163 6.53 -12.35 14.40
CA ARG A 163 7.84 -13.01 14.50
C ARG A 163 8.28 -13.51 13.12
N ALA A 164 9.53 -13.95 13.02
CA ALA A 164 10.11 -14.43 11.76
C ALA A 164 9.35 -15.64 11.14
N ASP A 165 8.68 -16.44 11.97
CA ASP A 165 7.86 -17.59 11.57
C ASP A 165 6.39 -17.23 11.26
N GLY A 166 6.08 -15.94 11.23
CA GLY A 166 4.75 -15.40 10.99
C GLY A 166 3.80 -15.49 12.19
N THR A 167 4.24 -15.97 13.35
CA THR A 167 3.39 -15.92 14.56
C THR A 167 3.20 -14.49 15.04
N VAL A 168 1.99 -14.15 15.49
CA VAL A 168 1.68 -12.81 16.00
C VAL A 168 2.40 -12.61 17.32
N GLU A 169 3.26 -11.60 17.39
CA GLU A 169 3.93 -11.15 18.61
C GLU A 169 3.04 -10.18 19.40
N TRP A 170 2.47 -9.20 18.69
CA TRP A 170 1.40 -8.36 19.21
C TRP A 170 0.55 -7.83 18.06
N GLN A 171 -0.68 -7.44 18.39
CA GLN A 171 -1.59 -6.74 17.48
C GLN A 171 -2.36 -5.67 18.24
N LYS A 172 -2.64 -4.54 17.58
CA LYS A 172 -3.36 -3.40 18.18
C LYS A 172 -4.18 -2.69 17.12
N THR A 173 -5.34 -2.21 17.54
CA THR A 173 -6.17 -1.28 16.76
C THR A 173 -5.93 0.16 17.22
N TYR A 174 -6.04 1.09 16.29
CA TYR A 174 -5.93 2.52 16.54
C TYR A 174 -7.05 3.22 15.76
N GLY A 175 -7.71 4.17 16.41
CA GLY A 175 -8.85 4.84 15.83
C GLY A 175 -9.80 5.34 16.90
N GLY A 176 -10.98 5.77 16.47
CA GLY A 176 -12.09 6.15 17.33
C GLY A 176 -13.37 5.44 16.92
N GLY A 177 -14.52 6.09 17.09
CA GLY A 177 -15.83 5.46 16.84
C GLY A 177 -16.28 5.43 15.37
N SER A 178 -15.43 5.79 14.41
CA SER A 178 -15.76 5.84 12.98
C SER A 178 -14.79 4.95 12.18
N PHE A 179 -14.43 5.36 10.95
CA PHE A 179 -13.54 4.61 10.07
C PHE A 179 -12.10 5.15 10.14
N ASP A 180 -11.15 4.25 10.33
CA ASP A 180 -9.72 4.51 10.45
C ASP A 180 -8.94 3.51 9.60
N PHE A 181 -8.14 3.98 8.66
CA PHE A 181 -7.43 3.14 7.69
C PHE A 181 -5.93 3.41 7.73
N GLY A 182 -5.12 2.35 7.70
CA GLY A 182 -3.67 2.45 7.56
C GLY A 182 -3.18 1.91 6.21
N TYR A 183 -2.37 2.68 5.49
CA TYR A 183 -1.89 2.33 4.15
C TYR A 183 -0.39 2.06 4.07
N SER A 184 0.40 2.67 4.97
CA SER A 184 1.84 2.53 4.97
C SER A 184 2.37 2.43 6.39
N ILE A 185 3.38 1.58 6.59
CA ILE A 185 4.08 1.47 7.86
C ILE A 185 5.58 1.26 7.63
N GLN A 186 6.39 1.83 8.51
CA GLN A 186 7.84 1.74 8.45
C GLN A 186 8.42 1.69 9.87
N GLN A 187 9.40 0.82 10.10
CA GLN A 187 10.16 0.82 11.35
C GLN A 187 11.07 2.06 11.40
N THR A 188 11.10 2.74 12.54
CA THR A 188 11.94 3.92 12.80
C THR A 188 13.26 3.53 13.47
N GLY A 189 14.27 4.40 13.39
CA GLY A 189 15.62 4.11 13.90
C GLY A 189 15.73 3.92 15.42
N ASP A 190 14.73 4.38 16.18
CA ASP A 190 14.57 4.16 17.62
C ASP A 190 13.93 2.80 17.97
N GLY A 191 13.65 1.96 16.96
CA GLY A 191 13.01 0.65 17.13
C GLY A 191 11.47 0.68 17.19
N GLY A 192 10.86 1.86 17.14
CA GLY A 192 9.41 2.02 17.00
C GLY A 192 8.93 1.93 15.55
N TYR A 193 7.74 2.44 15.28
CA TYR A 193 7.14 2.42 13.94
C TYR A 193 6.45 3.75 13.63
N ILE A 194 6.42 4.12 12.36
CA ILE A 194 5.56 5.19 11.84
C ILE A 194 4.54 4.59 10.88
N ALA A 195 3.26 4.87 11.10
CA ALA A 195 2.15 4.45 10.26
C ALA A 195 1.48 5.68 9.65
N ALA A 196 0.95 5.54 8.44
CA ALA A 196 0.22 6.60 7.75
C ALA A 196 -1.04 6.06 7.06
N GLY A 197 -2.09 6.86 7.08
CA GLY A 197 -3.36 6.61 6.40
C GLY A 197 -4.35 7.75 6.60
N TYR A 198 -5.61 7.45 6.90
CA TYR A 198 -6.61 8.48 7.21
C TYR A 198 -7.55 8.07 8.34
N THR A 199 -8.18 9.06 8.96
CA THR A 199 -9.13 8.90 10.06
C THR A 199 -10.37 9.75 9.84
N GLY A 200 -11.55 9.17 10.05
CA GLY A 200 -12.83 9.89 10.19
C GLY A 200 -13.25 10.10 11.64
N SER A 201 -12.41 9.72 12.61
CA SER A 201 -12.79 9.57 14.00
C SER A 201 -12.52 10.79 14.89
N PHE A 202 -11.60 11.68 14.49
CA PHE A 202 -11.13 12.77 15.36
C PHE A 202 -11.54 14.18 14.90
N TYR A 203 -12.10 14.34 13.69
CA TYR A 203 -12.58 15.63 13.14
C TYR A 203 -13.85 15.47 12.28
N ALA A 204 -14.53 16.59 12.00
CA ALA A 204 -15.88 16.64 11.44
C ALA A 204 -15.97 16.23 9.95
N GLU A 205 -17.00 15.42 9.64
CA GLU A 205 -17.60 15.03 8.34
C GLU A 205 -16.70 14.54 7.19
N ILE A 206 -15.40 14.84 7.17
CA ILE A 206 -14.47 14.48 6.08
C ILE A 206 -13.25 13.75 6.69
N PRO A 207 -12.82 12.61 6.12
CA PRO A 207 -11.61 11.94 6.56
C PRO A 207 -10.35 12.79 6.33
N ASP A 208 -9.48 12.88 7.34
CA ASP A 208 -8.21 13.59 7.29
C ASP A 208 -7.03 12.64 7.19
N ILE A 209 -5.92 13.09 6.60
CA ILE A 209 -4.65 12.36 6.65
C ILE A 209 -4.28 12.14 8.13
N TRP A 210 -3.85 10.92 8.44
CA TRP A 210 -3.43 10.53 9.76
C TRP A 210 -2.05 9.87 9.72
N VAL A 211 -1.15 10.33 10.57
CA VAL A 211 0.16 9.70 10.80
C VAL A 211 0.24 9.33 12.27
N LEU A 212 0.80 8.16 12.59
CA LEU A 212 1.02 7.72 13.96
C LEU A 212 2.47 7.30 14.16
N LYS A 213 3.09 7.77 15.23
CA LYS A 213 4.32 7.20 15.78
C LYS A 213 3.97 6.24 16.91
N LEU A 214 4.48 5.03 16.79
CA LEU A 214 4.31 3.93 17.72
C LEU A 214 5.65 3.58 18.37
N GLY A 215 5.60 3.13 19.63
CA GLY A 215 6.69 2.43 20.29
C GLY A 215 6.93 1.04 19.71
N SER A 216 8.02 0.38 20.10
CA SER A 216 8.36 -0.97 19.63
C SER A 216 7.32 -2.04 20.01
N ASP A 217 6.55 -1.78 21.06
CA ASP A 217 5.43 -2.58 21.56
C ASP A 217 4.06 -2.14 21.00
N GLY A 218 4.04 -1.17 20.08
CA GLY A 218 2.83 -0.56 19.54
C GLY A 218 2.13 0.42 20.50
N SER A 219 2.77 0.85 21.58
CA SER A 219 2.20 1.92 22.41
C SER A 219 2.24 3.26 21.69
N ILE A 220 1.22 4.10 21.91
CA ILE A 220 1.30 5.52 21.64
C ILE A 220 1.80 6.19 22.92
N ASN A 221 2.78 7.08 22.83
CA ASN A 221 3.25 7.82 23.99
C ASN A 221 2.12 8.74 24.51
N PRO A 222 1.61 8.55 25.74
CA PRO A 222 0.48 9.32 26.25
C PRO A 222 0.82 10.78 26.55
N ALA A 223 2.11 11.15 26.57
CA ALA A 223 2.55 12.55 26.63
C ALA A 223 2.53 13.23 25.24
N CYS A 224 2.23 12.50 24.17
CA CYS A 224 1.98 13.08 22.86
C CYS A 224 0.51 13.48 22.76
N ASP A 225 0.23 14.76 22.99
CA ASP A 225 -1.03 15.36 22.56
C ASP A 225 -1.08 15.41 21.02
N PHE A 226 -2.28 15.45 20.43
CA PHE A 226 -2.44 15.83 19.03
C PHE A 226 -1.79 17.21 18.83
N ILE A 227 -0.70 17.29 18.08
CA ILE A 227 -0.03 18.57 17.82
C ILE A 227 -0.70 19.21 16.61
N TYR A 228 -1.39 20.33 16.85
CA TYR A 228 -2.16 21.11 15.87
C TYR A 228 -1.32 22.14 15.09
N ASP A 229 0.00 21.97 14.98
CA ASP A 229 0.88 23.05 14.54
C ASP A 229 0.82 23.25 13.01
N VAL A 230 -0.11 24.10 12.58
CA VAL A 230 -0.24 24.57 11.18
C VAL A 230 0.66 25.78 11.01
N ASN A 231 1.97 25.55 10.92
CA ASN A 231 2.92 26.54 10.43
C ASN A 231 3.81 25.93 9.35
N THR A 232 3.20 25.37 8.32
CA THR A 232 3.89 25.20 7.05
C THR A 232 3.82 26.53 6.30
N SER A 233 4.96 27.17 6.07
CA SER A 233 5.02 28.29 5.14
C SER A 233 4.66 27.77 3.76
N GLU A 234 3.61 28.32 3.14
CA GLU A 234 3.24 28.05 1.76
C GLU A 234 4.48 28.21 0.87
N VAL A 235 4.94 27.11 0.27
CA VAL A 235 5.83 27.21 -0.89
C VAL A 235 4.89 27.14 -2.08
N ASP A 236 4.58 28.31 -2.62
CA ASP A 236 3.77 28.47 -3.81
C ASP A 236 4.22 27.46 -4.87
N SER A 237 3.28 26.69 -5.40
CA SER A 237 3.56 25.79 -6.51
C SER A 237 3.68 26.65 -7.75
N ASN A 238 4.91 27.07 -8.09
CA ASN A 238 5.20 27.82 -9.31
C ASN A 238 4.96 26.93 -10.55
N ALA A 239 3.71 26.71 -10.92
CA ALA A 239 3.34 26.16 -12.20
C ALA A 239 3.38 27.29 -13.24
N THR A 240 4.51 27.45 -13.94
CA THR A 240 4.56 28.28 -15.14
C THR A 240 3.93 27.55 -16.31
N ILE A 241 2.82 28.06 -16.84
CA ILE A 241 2.26 27.61 -18.12
C ILE A 241 3.22 28.06 -19.22
N LEU A 242 3.89 27.12 -19.88
CA LEU A 242 4.59 27.37 -21.13
C LEU A 242 3.61 27.13 -22.28
N ASP A 243 3.05 28.22 -22.78
CA ASP A 243 2.37 28.38 -24.07
C ASP A 243 1.34 27.29 -24.45
N SER A 244 0.09 27.48 -24.03
CA SER A 244 -1.05 26.74 -24.59
C SER A 244 -1.49 27.34 -25.92
N SER A 245 -0.68 27.19 -26.98
CA SER A 245 -1.10 27.64 -28.31
C SER A 245 -2.06 26.62 -28.93
N ALA A 246 -3.33 26.95 -29.02
CA ALA A 246 -4.30 26.22 -29.84
C ALA A 246 -4.31 26.84 -31.26
N SER A 247 -3.97 26.06 -32.28
CA SER A 247 -4.13 26.48 -33.68
C SER A 247 -5.50 26.08 -34.20
N VAL A 248 -6.33 27.06 -34.57
CA VAL A 248 -7.62 26.84 -35.24
C VAL A 248 -7.37 26.58 -36.71
N LEU A 249 -7.63 25.36 -37.19
CA LEU A 249 -7.73 25.07 -38.62
C LEU A 249 -9.21 25.10 -39.02
N ASP A 250 -9.55 26.13 -39.79
CA ASP A 250 -10.79 26.28 -40.56
C ASP A 250 -12.09 26.45 -39.74
N SER A 251 -12.09 27.40 -38.80
CA SER A 251 -13.33 28.00 -38.32
C SER A 251 -13.12 29.50 -38.10
N GLY A 252 -14.13 30.32 -38.39
CA GLY A 252 -14.10 31.78 -38.17
C GLY A 252 -14.15 32.20 -36.69
N ALA A 253 -13.74 31.31 -35.77
CA ALA A 253 -13.74 31.57 -34.33
C ALA A 253 -12.42 32.21 -33.90
N SER A 254 -12.51 33.32 -33.15
CA SER A 254 -11.37 33.91 -32.44
C SER A 254 -11.18 33.22 -31.08
N PRO A 255 -9.94 32.89 -30.66
CA PRO A 255 -9.68 32.48 -29.28
C PRO A 255 -10.09 33.61 -28.32
N GLN A 256 -10.86 33.30 -27.29
CA GLN A 256 -10.99 34.18 -26.12
C GLN A 256 -10.03 33.70 -25.04
N ASP A 257 -9.34 34.65 -24.39
CA ASP A 257 -8.51 34.36 -23.23
C ASP A 257 -9.34 33.67 -22.14
N ALA A 258 -8.92 32.47 -21.76
CA ALA A 258 -9.49 31.78 -20.61
C ALA A 258 -8.85 32.35 -19.34
N ALA A 259 -9.59 33.21 -18.62
CA ALA A 259 -9.21 33.57 -17.26
C ALA A 259 -9.23 32.30 -16.39
N THR A 260 -8.05 31.81 -16.03
CA THR A 260 -7.93 30.62 -15.19
C THR A 260 -8.07 31.06 -13.74
N VAL A 261 -9.07 30.51 -13.03
CA VAL A 261 -9.20 30.67 -11.58
C VAL A 261 -8.42 29.54 -10.93
N ILE A 262 -7.33 29.88 -10.25
CA ILE A 262 -6.64 28.94 -9.36
C ILE A 262 -7.53 28.79 -8.11
N HIS A 263 -8.20 27.65 -7.98
CA HIS A 263 -8.84 27.29 -6.73
C HIS A 263 -7.77 26.72 -5.81
N ASN A 264 -7.49 27.46 -4.74
CA ASN A 264 -6.59 27.03 -3.69
C ASN A 264 -7.18 25.77 -3.03
N THR A 265 -6.53 24.62 -3.18
CA THR A 265 -6.91 23.39 -2.46
C THR A 265 -6.12 23.36 -1.16
N GLY A 266 -6.65 23.97 -0.10
CA GLY A 266 -6.04 23.86 1.22
C GLY A 266 -5.94 22.38 1.59
N ILE A 267 -4.72 21.86 1.71
CA ILE A 267 -4.46 20.51 2.20
C ILE A 267 -3.81 20.64 3.58
N SER A 268 -4.49 20.11 4.59
CA SER A 268 -3.93 19.83 5.91
C SER A 268 -3.17 18.49 5.84
N ALA A 269 -1.88 18.51 6.18
CA ALA A 269 -1.11 17.30 6.40
C ALA A 269 -0.80 17.19 7.90
N ASN A 270 -1.31 16.14 8.53
CA ASN A 270 -1.14 15.90 9.96
C ASN A 270 0.03 14.93 10.19
N VAL A 271 1.03 15.33 10.96
CA VAL A 271 2.19 14.50 11.31
C VAL A 271 2.20 14.28 12.82
N LEU A 272 2.26 13.02 13.25
CA LEU A 272 2.45 12.68 14.66
C LEU A 272 3.95 12.47 14.96
N CYS A 273 4.56 13.54 15.49
CA CYS A 273 5.95 13.70 15.92
C CYS A 273 7.07 13.60 14.85
N GLN A 274 8.11 14.41 15.11
CA GLN A 274 9.45 14.39 14.51
C GLN A 274 10.37 13.40 15.23
#